data_AF-G2DFR7-F1
#
_entry.id   AF-G2DFR7-F1
#
_cell.length_a   1.000
_cell.length_b   1.000
_cell.length_c   1.000
_cell.angle_alpha   90.00
_cell.angle_beta   90.00
_cell.angle_gamma   90.00
#
_symmetry.space_group_name_H-M   'P 1'
#
loop_
_entity.id
_entity.type
_entity.pdbx_description
1 polymer ?
#
loop_
_entity_poly.entity_id
_entity_poly.type
_entity_poly.pdbx_seq_one_letter_code
_entity_poly.pdbx_strand_id
1 'polypeptide(L)'
;MACDAAAPLYPLLGLLFLIMAGSALGSGKPTPEWQISEWINGEGTSLAELRGKVVVIDFFQLWCPGCNSFSGPLMRRWGEKYRHQIEPY
;
A
#
# COMPACT_ATOMS: atom_id res chain seq x y z
N MET A 1 33.07 -41.21 -5.17
CA MET A 1 33.32 -39.75 -5.23
C MET A 1 32.68 -39.27 -6.52
N ALA A 2 31.37 -38.99 -6.48
CA ALA A 2 30.61 -38.62 -7.67
C ALA A 2 30.79 -37.13 -7.93
N CYS A 3 31.20 -36.77 -9.15
CA CYS A 3 31.13 -35.40 -9.62
C CYS A 3 29.64 -35.01 -9.74
N ASP A 4 29.14 -34.18 -8.82
CA ASP A 4 27.83 -33.55 -8.95
C ASP A 4 27.84 -32.58 -10.13
N ALA A 5 27.47 -33.08 -11.31
CA ALA A 5 27.38 -32.34 -12.57
C ALA A 5 26.34 -31.20 -12.57
N ALA A 6 25.62 -30.99 -11.46
CA ALA A 6 24.58 -29.96 -11.29
C ALA A 6 25.10 -28.61 -10.74
N ALA A 7 26.33 -28.56 -10.23
CA ALA A 7 26.93 -27.35 -9.65
C ALA A 7 26.86 -26.07 -10.52
N PRO A 8 27.10 -26.09 -11.86
CA PRO A 8 27.08 -24.88 -12.67
C PRO A 8 25.67 -24.39 -13.02
N LEU A 9 24.62 -25.18 -12.76
CA LEU A 9 23.24 -24.82 -13.05
C LEU A 9 22.55 -24.09 -11.89
N TYR A 10 23.01 -24.25 -10.64
CA TYR A 10 22.48 -23.53 -9.48
C TYR A 10 22.59 -22.00 -9.57
N PRO A 11 23.70 -21.38 -10.01
CA PRO A 11 23.76 -19.92 -10.10
C PRO A 11 22.84 -19.38 -11.20
N LEU A 12 22.67 -20.12 -12.31
CA LEU A 12 21.73 -19.80 -13.37
C LEU A 12 20.27 -19.95 -12.91
N LEU A 13 19.96 -21.00 -12.15
CA LEU A 13 18.63 -21.22 -11.57
C LEU A 13 18.30 -20.17 -10.50
N GLY A 14 19.28 -19.79 -9.68
CA GLY A 14 19.15 -18.72 -8.68
C GLY A 14 18.96 -17.35 -9.31
N LEU A 15 19.68 -17.05 -10.40
CA LEU A 15 19.48 -15.84 -11.18
C LEU A 15 18.11 -15.81 -11.86
N LEU A 16 17.64 -16.93 -12.42
CA LEU A 16 16.29 -17.04 -12.99
C LEU A 16 15.20 -16.77 -11.94
N PHE A 17 15.39 -17.25 -10.71
CA PHE A 17 14.45 -17.01 -9.60
C PHE A 17 14.40 -15.54 -9.17
N LEU A 18 15.54 -14.86 -9.14
CA LEU A 18 15.64 -13.41 -8.89
C LEU A 18 14.91 -12.59 -9.97
N ILE A 19 15.01 -12.99 -11.24
CA ILE A 19 14.37 -12.29 -12.36
C ILE A 19 12.84 -12.50 -12.33
N MET A 20 12.36 -13.69 -11.96
CA MET A 20 10.92 -14.01 -11.86
C MET A 20 10.22 -13.35 -10.66
N ALA A 21 10.93 -13.09 -9.56
CA ALA A 21 10.37 -12.42 -8.38
C ALA A 21 10.07 -10.93 -8.57
N GLY A 22 10.51 -10.34 -9.69
CA GLY A 22 10.37 -8.90 -9.98
C GLY A 22 8.98 -8.45 -10.46
N SER A 23 8.01 -9.34 -10.63
CA SER A 23 6.70 -9.01 -11.21
C SER A 23 5.54 -9.13 -10.20
N ALA A 24 5.52 -8.25 -9.20
CA ALA A 24 4.37 -8.09 -8.30
C ALA A 24 3.90 -6.63 -8.11
N LEU A 25 4.38 -5.68 -8.91
CA LEU A 25 3.78 -4.34 -8.99
C LEU A 25 2.84 -4.24 -10.20
N GLY A 26 1.89 -5.16 -10.27
CA GLY A 26 0.85 -5.15 -11.30
C GLY A 26 -0.28 -4.22 -10.90
N SER A 27 -0.32 -3.02 -11.48
CA SER A 27 -1.54 -2.22 -11.57
C SER A 27 -2.62 -3.04 -12.29
N GLY A 28 -3.81 -3.13 -11.68
CA GLY A 28 -4.99 -3.81 -12.26
C GLY A 28 -5.59 -4.95 -11.41
N LYS A 29 -4.93 -5.42 -10.36
CA LYS A 29 -5.58 -6.31 -9.37
C LYS A 29 -6.50 -5.48 -8.46
N PRO A 30 -7.70 -5.96 -8.12
CA PRO A 30 -8.56 -5.26 -7.17
C PRO A 30 -7.83 -5.11 -5.84
N THR A 31 -7.96 -3.93 -5.23
CA THR A 31 -7.44 -3.69 -3.87
C THR A 31 -8.05 -4.72 -2.91
N PRO A 32 -7.23 -5.41 -2.10
CA PRO A 32 -7.77 -6.32 -1.09
C PRO A 32 -8.61 -5.55 -0.07
N GLU A 33 -9.63 -6.20 0.49
CA GLU A 33 -10.42 -5.62 1.58
C GLU A 33 -9.53 -5.25 2.77
N TRP A 34 -9.90 -4.19 3.49
CA TRP A 34 -9.15 -3.78 4.67
C TRP A 34 -9.34 -4.79 5.80
N GLN A 35 -8.23 -5.13 6.45
CA GLN A 35 -8.22 -5.92 7.68
C GLN A 35 -7.91 -4.97 8.83
N ILE A 36 -8.97 -4.45 9.44
CA ILE A 36 -8.87 -3.47 10.53
C ILE A 36 -9.14 -4.19 11.85
N SER A 37 -8.22 -4.03 12.81
CA SER A 37 -8.39 -4.57 14.16
C SER A 37 -9.38 -3.75 14.97
N GLU A 38 -9.31 -2.42 14.85
CA GLU A 38 -10.11 -1.48 15.61
C GLU A 38 -10.17 -0.12 14.90
N TRP A 39 -11.34 0.51 14.91
CA TRP A 39 -11.51 1.89 14.48
C TRP A 39 -11.46 2.81 15.70
N ILE A 40 -10.76 3.94 15.55
CA ILE A 40 -10.61 4.92 16.61
C ILE A 40 -11.36 6.18 16.18
N ASN A 41 -12.11 6.79 17.10
CA ASN A 41 -12.91 8.01 16.91
C ASN A 41 -14.18 7.86 16.05
N GLY A 42 -14.67 6.63 15.80
CA GLY A 42 -15.96 6.38 15.16
C GLY A 42 -16.17 4.91 14.79
N GLU A 43 -17.33 4.61 14.19
CA GLU A 43 -17.78 3.24 13.87
C GLU A 43 -16.94 2.56 12.76
N GLY A 44 -16.24 3.34 11.93
CA GLY A 44 -15.43 2.82 10.81
C GLY A 44 -16.19 2.64 9.50
N THR A 45 -15.54 2.02 8.50
CA THR A 45 -16.12 1.71 7.19
C THR A 45 -15.39 0.53 6.52
N SER A 46 -15.79 0.14 5.31
CA SER A 46 -15.15 -0.91 4.50
C SER A 46 -14.88 -0.44 3.07
N LEU A 47 -13.96 -1.09 2.35
CA LEU A 47 -13.76 -0.77 0.92
C LEU A 47 -14.99 -1.10 0.07
N ALA A 48 -15.82 -2.07 0.49
CA ALA A 48 -17.09 -2.37 -0.14
C ALA A 48 -18.06 -1.18 -0.11
N GLU A 49 -18.17 -0.47 1.01
CA GLU A 49 -19.01 0.72 1.17
C GLU A 49 -18.49 1.93 0.39
N LEU A 50 -17.18 1.99 0.18
CA LEU A 50 -16.51 3.10 -0.52
C LEU A 50 -16.38 2.88 -2.04
N ARG A 51 -16.98 1.82 -2.61
CA ARG A 51 -16.89 1.56 -4.06
C ARG A 51 -17.42 2.73 -4.89
N GLY A 52 -16.67 3.07 -5.93
CA GLY A 52 -16.99 4.20 -6.82
C GLY A 52 -16.54 5.57 -6.29
N LYS A 53 -15.99 5.63 -5.07
CA LYS A 53 -15.39 6.84 -4.50
C LYS A 53 -13.87 6.80 -4.65
N VAL A 54 -13.26 7.98 -4.72
CA VAL A 54 -11.81 8.13 -4.57
C VAL A 54 -11.51 8.15 -3.07
N VAL A 55 -10.71 7.18 -2.61
CA VAL A 55 -10.32 7.05 -1.20
C VAL A 55 -8.87 7.47 -1.03
N VAL A 56 -8.60 8.39 -0.11
CA VAL A 56 -7.24 8.83 0.27
C VAL A 56 -6.95 8.29 1.65
N ILE A 57 -5.87 7.52 1.79
CA ILE A 57 -5.39 6.99 3.07
C ILE A 57 -4.08 7.69 3.42
N ASP A 58 -4.03 8.38 4.56
CA ASP A 58 -2.80 8.97 5.09
C ASP A 58 -2.21 8.06 6.18
N PHE A 59 -1.02 7.53 5.92
CA PHE A 59 -0.27 6.73 6.89
C PHE A 59 0.63 7.66 7.70
N PHE A 60 0.33 7.84 8.98
CA PHE A 60 1.06 8.77 9.84
C PHE A 60 1.47 8.16 11.17
N GLN A 61 2.39 8.86 11.85
CA GLN A 61 2.71 8.64 13.25
C GLN A 61 2.88 10.01 13.93
N LEU A 62 2.63 10.10 15.23
CA LEU A 62 2.69 11.37 15.97
C LEU A 62 4.05 12.08 15.84
N TRP A 63 5.14 11.33 15.88
CA TRP A 63 6.52 11.84 15.85
C TRP A 63 7.19 11.71 14.49
N CYS A 64 6.43 11.48 13.43
CA CYS A 64 6.95 11.34 12.06
C CYS A 64 7.29 12.73 11.47
N PRO A 65 8.56 13.05 11.18
CA PRO A 65 8.94 14.37 10.68
C PRO A 65 8.30 14.70 9.32
N GLY A 66 8.20 13.71 8.43
CA GLY A 66 7.55 13.87 7.12
C GLY A 66 6.04 14.10 7.25
N CYS A 67 5.41 13.49 8.25
CA CYS A 67 3.98 13.64 8.48
C CYS A 67 3.68 15.06 8.98
N ASN A 68 4.47 15.55 9.93
CA ASN A 68 4.32 16.90 10.49
C ASN A 68 4.68 18.00 9.48
N SER A 69 5.72 17.81 8.67
CA SER A 69 6.19 18.83 7.71
C SER A 69 5.48 18.78 6.36
N PHE A 70 4.88 17.64 5.98
CA PHE A 70 4.29 17.45 4.66
C PHE A 70 2.88 16.84 4.67
N SER A 71 2.68 15.61 5.16
CA SER A 71 1.40 14.91 4.95
C SER A 71 0.23 15.60 5.66
N GLY A 72 0.39 15.99 6.92
CA GLY A 72 -0.61 16.72 7.70
C GLY A 72 -0.99 18.06 7.04
N PRO A 73 -0.02 18.94 6.72
CA PRO A 73 -0.28 20.16 5.95
C PRO A 73 -0.97 19.92 4.60
N LEU A 74 -0.62 18.84 3.90
CA LEU A 74 -1.25 18.47 2.63
C LEU A 74 -2.70 18.04 2.81
N MET A 75 -3.00 17.19 3.80
CA MET A 75 -4.35 16.73 4.10
C MET A 75 -5.26 17.89 4.49
N ARG A 76 -4.76 18.85 5.30
CA ARG A 76 -5.52 20.07 5.60
C ARG A 76 -5.84 20.88 4.34
N ARG A 77 -4.83 21.10 3.48
CA ARG A 77 -5.02 21.83 2.21
C ARG A 77 -6.03 21.12 1.29
N TRP A 78 -5.99 19.80 1.22
CA TRP A 78 -6.92 19.02 0.40
C TRP A 78 -8.33 19.03 0.98
N GLY A 79 -8.49 18.94 2.29
CA GLY A 79 -9.76 19.12 2.98
C GLY A 79 -10.40 20.47 2.66
N GLU A 80 -9.61 21.55 2.64
CA GLU A 80 -10.09 22.88 2.23
C GLU A 80 -10.44 22.93 0.73
N LYS A 81 -9.54 22.46 -0.13
CA LYS A 81 -9.68 22.53 -1.59
C LYS A 81 -10.87 21.73 -2.12
N TYR A 82 -11.09 20.54 -1.57
CA TYR A 82 -12.14 19.60 -2.02
C TYR A 82 -13.31 19.53 -1.03
N ARG A 83 -13.49 20.52 -0.15
CA ARG A 83 -14.54 20.56 0.88
C ARG A 83 -15.97 20.30 0.38
N HIS A 84 -16.24 20.62 -0.88
CA HIS A 84 -17.55 20.41 -1.51
C HIS A 84 -17.70 19.06 -2.24
N GLN A 85 -16.64 18.25 -2.26
CA GLN A 85 -16.56 16.96 -2.95
C GLN A 85 -16.25 15.79 -2.00
N ILE A 86 -15.80 16.10 -0.78
CA ILE A 86 -15.51 15.13 0.27
C ILE A 86 -16.77 14.96 1.13
N GLU A 87 -17.13 13.72 1.39
CA GLU A 87 -18.14 13.38 2.40
C GLU A 87 -17.52 13.55 3.79
N PRO A 88 -18.13 14.34 4.70
CA PRO A 88 -17.61 14.51 6.05
C PRO A 88 -17.66 13.19 6.82
N TYR A 89 -16.59 12.91 7.56
CA TYR A 89 -16.49 11.79 8.51
C TYR A 89 -17.34 12.04 9.75
#